data_AF-A0A844Z4R9-F1
#
_entry.id   AF-A0A844Z4R9-F1
#
_cell.length_a   1.000
_cell.length_b   1.000
_cell.length_c   1.000
_cell.angle_alpha   90.00
_cell.angle_beta   90.00
_cell.angle_gamma   90.00
#
_symmetry.space_group_name_H-M   'P 1'
#
loop_
_entity.id
_entity.type
_entity.pdbx_description
1 polymer ?
#
loop_
_entity_poly.entity_id
_entity_poly.type
_entity_poly.pdbx_seq_one_letter_code
_entity_poly.pdbx_strand_id
1 'polypeptide(L)'
;MSAELEKLNRFIADWREPLESQADVLFEARMRDTPPGIHTEIADSLVESLGLTPIGVNWEMLDDAADRDEPRSAVAAFCDALSNNMVFSSTKWLGEGKAAQCYSDFVGSFKHYNRTILTNRLEWGWNPISQATLEWAFIGFDDRKIALLLLTAED
;
A
#
# COMPACT_ATOMS: atom_id res chain seq x y z
N MET A 1 10.87 9.22 18.83
CA MET A 1 10.28 9.01 17.50
C MET A 1 11.30 9.46 16.48
N SER A 2 11.70 8.61 15.51
CA SER A 2 12.70 9.04 14.52
C SER A 2 12.08 10.06 13.57
N ALA A 3 12.85 11.09 13.18
CA ALA A 3 12.41 12.07 12.19
C ALA A 3 12.04 11.42 10.83
N GLU A 4 12.57 10.21 10.57
CA GLU A 4 12.33 9.46 9.35
C GLU A 4 10.89 8.93 9.25
N LEU A 5 10.25 8.56 10.37
CA LEU A 5 8.87 8.06 10.38
C LEU A 5 7.81 9.17 10.45
N GLU A 6 8.21 10.43 10.67
CA GLU A 6 7.28 11.53 10.87
C GLU A 6 6.33 11.73 9.67
N LYS A 7 6.83 11.58 8.44
CA LYS A 7 5.99 11.67 7.23
C LYS A 7 4.94 10.56 7.15
N LEU A 8 5.31 9.32 7.48
CA LEU A 8 4.38 8.18 7.50
C LEU A 8 3.33 8.33 8.61
N ASN A 9 3.76 8.84 9.78
CA ASN A 9 2.83 9.14 10.87
C ASN A 9 1.85 10.25 10.51
N ARG A 10 2.30 11.27 9.77
CA ARG A 10 1.43 12.32 9.25
C ARG A 10 0.47 11.79 8.19
N PHE A 11 0.99 10.99 7.25
CA PHE A 11 0.16 10.30 6.26
C PHE A 11 -1.00 9.56 6.92
N ILE A 12 -0.73 8.68 7.89
CA ILE A 12 -1.80 7.91 8.52
C ILE A 12 -2.70 8.79 9.40
N ALA A 13 -2.19 9.86 10.01
CA ALA A 13 -3.03 10.80 10.75
C ALA A 13 -4.04 11.51 9.85
N ASP A 14 -3.64 11.87 8.62
CA ASP A 14 -4.49 12.57 7.66
C ASP A 14 -5.46 11.63 6.94
N TRP A 15 -5.06 10.37 6.71
CA TRP A 15 -5.79 9.42 5.87
C TRP A 15 -6.54 8.33 6.61
N ARG A 16 -6.28 8.08 7.90
CA ARG A 16 -6.94 7.00 8.64
C ARG A 16 -8.46 7.11 8.62
N GLU A 17 -9.03 8.24 9.06
CA GLU A 17 -10.49 8.41 9.09
C GLU A 17 -11.14 8.33 7.70
N PRO A 18 -10.61 8.99 6.63
CA PRO A 18 -11.12 8.80 5.27
C PRO A 18 -11.11 7.34 4.81
N LEU A 19 -10.03 6.60 5.11
CA LEU A 19 -9.92 5.20 4.74
C LEU A 19 -10.88 4.33 5.57
N GLU A 20 -10.91 4.50 6.88
CA GLU A 20 -11.77 3.74 7.79
C GLU A 20 -13.29 3.97 7.57
N SER A 21 -13.66 4.96 6.74
CA SER A 21 -15.07 5.18 6.38
C SER A 21 -15.70 4.08 5.52
N GLN A 22 -14.93 3.22 4.85
CA GLN A 22 -15.44 2.11 4.01
C GLN A 22 -14.58 0.83 4.03
N ALA A 23 -13.47 0.80 4.77
CA ALA A 23 -12.61 -0.38 4.89
C ALA A 23 -12.00 -0.46 6.30
N ASP A 24 -11.67 -1.65 6.76
CA ASP A 24 -10.79 -1.80 7.90
C ASP A 24 -9.34 -1.52 7.47
N VAL A 25 -8.59 -0.79 8.30
CA VAL A 25 -7.24 -0.32 7.95
C VAL A 25 -6.21 -0.83 8.95
N LEU A 26 -5.29 -1.67 8.45
CA LEU A 26 -4.04 -1.97 9.14
C LEU A 26 -2.92 -1.16 8.49
N PHE A 27 -2.33 -0.24 9.26
CA PHE A 27 -1.16 0.53 8.85
C PHE A 27 -0.02 0.30 9.82
N GLU A 28 1.09 -0.25 9.31
CA GLU A 28 2.33 -0.45 10.07
C GLU A 28 3.46 0.27 9.38
N ALA A 29 4.27 1.03 10.13
CA ALA A 29 5.43 1.74 9.63
C ALA A 29 6.61 1.59 10.59
N ARG A 30 7.79 1.22 10.07
CA ARG A 30 8.99 1.03 10.88
C ARG A 30 10.28 1.38 10.15
N MET A 31 11.33 1.60 10.94
CA MET A 31 12.68 1.71 10.42
C MET A 31 13.14 0.35 9.86
N ARG A 32 14.01 0.40 8.86
CA ARG A 32 14.70 -0.78 8.32
C ARG A 32 16.08 -0.86 8.94
N ASP A 33 16.31 -1.93 9.67
CA ASP A 33 17.63 -2.24 10.24
C ASP A 33 18.41 -3.25 9.36
N THR A 34 17.75 -3.80 8.35
CA THR A 34 18.27 -4.88 7.50
C THR A 34 18.91 -4.32 6.22
N PRO A 35 20.06 -4.87 5.75
CA PRO A 35 20.70 -4.46 4.51
C PRO A 35 19.80 -4.57 3.26
N PRO A 36 20.23 -3.98 2.13
CA PRO A 36 19.56 -4.18 0.84
C PRO A 36 19.38 -5.66 0.53
N GLY A 37 18.21 -6.03 0.04
CA GLY A 37 17.81 -7.40 -0.24
C GLY A 37 16.77 -7.44 -1.36
N ILE A 38 16.27 -8.62 -1.69
CA ILE A 38 15.25 -8.78 -2.72
C ILE A 38 13.96 -8.11 -2.23
N HIS A 39 13.34 -7.30 -3.09
CA HIS A 39 12.16 -6.50 -2.73
C HIS A 39 11.02 -7.33 -2.13
N THR A 40 10.79 -8.54 -2.64
CA THR A 40 9.77 -9.48 -2.15
C THR A 40 10.09 -10.01 -0.75
N GLU A 41 11.36 -10.34 -0.47
CA GLU A 41 11.79 -10.79 0.85
C GLU A 41 11.66 -9.68 1.90
N ILE A 42 11.93 -8.43 1.50
CA ILE A 42 11.74 -7.25 2.35
C ILE A 42 10.27 -7.09 2.74
N ALA A 43 9.35 -7.23 1.78
CA ALA A 43 7.91 -7.17 2.01
C ALA A 43 7.42 -8.34 2.87
N ASP A 44 7.80 -9.57 2.54
CA ASP A 44 7.40 -10.77 3.27
C ASP A 44 7.87 -10.71 4.72
N SER A 45 9.09 -10.23 4.99
CA SER A 45 9.58 -10.06 6.37
C SER A 45 8.73 -9.09 7.19
N LEU A 46 8.14 -8.05 6.57
CA LEU A 46 7.18 -7.18 7.24
C LEU A 46 5.85 -7.90 7.49
N VAL A 47 5.29 -8.51 6.45
CA VAL A 47 3.99 -9.18 6.51
C VAL A 47 4.00 -10.33 7.51
N GLU A 48 5.01 -11.19 7.48
CA GLU A 48 5.18 -12.29 8.43
C GLU A 48 5.31 -11.80 9.89
N SER A 49 6.04 -10.72 10.11
CA SER A 49 6.18 -10.14 11.47
C SER A 49 4.88 -9.60 12.05
N LEU A 50 3.88 -9.36 11.20
CA LEU A 50 2.52 -8.94 11.57
C LEU A 50 1.55 -10.13 11.71
N GLY A 51 2.04 -11.36 11.52
CA GLY A 51 1.21 -12.57 11.51
C GLY A 51 0.37 -12.74 10.25
N LEU A 52 0.71 -12.02 9.17
CA LEU A 52 0.07 -12.13 7.86
C LEU A 52 0.82 -13.15 6.98
N THR A 53 0.19 -13.56 5.88
CA THR A 53 0.72 -14.58 4.96
C THR A 53 1.69 -13.94 3.97
N PRO A 54 2.99 -14.32 3.96
CA PRO A 54 3.93 -13.89 2.93
C PRO A 54 3.55 -14.53 1.57
N ILE A 55 3.78 -13.79 0.48
CA ILE A 55 3.38 -14.22 -0.87
C ILE A 55 4.55 -14.33 -1.85
N GLY A 56 5.78 -14.08 -1.40
CA GLY A 56 6.99 -14.34 -2.18
C GLY A 56 7.02 -13.56 -3.49
N VAL A 57 7.34 -14.26 -4.58
CA VAL A 57 7.45 -13.66 -5.92
C VAL A 57 6.14 -13.11 -6.48
N ASN A 58 5.01 -13.30 -5.79
CA ASN A 58 3.70 -12.85 -6.23
C ASN A 58 3.39 -11.39 -5.86
N TRP A 59 4.28 -10.68 -5.17
CA TRP A 59 4.20 -9.22 -5.07
C TRP A 59 4.39 -8.59 -6.45
N GLU A 60 3.46 -7.74 -6.86
CA GLU A 60 3.62 -6.92 -8.06
C GLU A 60 4.38 -5.66 -7.70
N MET A 61 5.42 -5.34 -8.47
CA MET A 61 6.14 -4.08 -8.32
C MET A 61 5.49 -3.01 -9.19
N LEU A 62 5.02 -1.96 -8.53
CA LEU A 62 4.37 -0.83 -9.19
C LEU A 62 5.39 0.20 -9.63
N ASP A 63 5.15 0.80 -10.78
CA ASP A 63 5.91 1.91 -11.32
C ASP A 63 5.33 3.23 -10.81
N ASP A 64 6.14 3.96 -10.04
CA ASP A 64 5.74 5.24 -9.44
C ASP A 64 5.83 6.43 -10.41
N ALA A 65 6.56 6.25 -11.51
CA ALA A 65 6.76 7.23 -12.57
C ALA A 65 5.80 7.03 -13.74
N ALA A 66 5.11 5.89 -13.79
CA ALA A 66 4.16 5.56 -14.83
C ALA A 66 2.87 6.40 -14.75
N ASP A 67 2.40 6.83 -15.91
CA ASP A 67 1.10 7.49 -16.06
C ASP A 67 -0.05 6.50 -15.79
N ARG A 68 -1.27 7.01 -15.58
CA ARG A 68 -2.41 6.21 -15.08
C ARG A 68 -2.81 5.05 -16.01
N ASP A 69 -2.64 5.20 -17.31
CA ASP A 69 -3.00 4.20 -18.33
C ASP A 69 -1.85 3.24 -18.65
N GLU A 70 -0.69 3.41 -18.02
CA GLU A 70 0.47 2.55 -18.23
C GLU A 70 0.44 1.30 -17.33
N PRO A 71 1.00 0.17 -17.81
CA PRO A 71 1.06 -1.06 -17.03
C PRO A 71 1.75 -0.85 -15.68
N ARG A 72 1.14 -1.39 -14.61
CA ARG A 72 1.66 -1.35 -13.23
C ARG A 72 1.80 0.06 -12.66
N SER A 73 1.05 1.03 -13.18
CA SER A 73 0.99 2.37 -12.62
C SER A 73 0.58 2.35 -11.14
N ALA A 74 1.44 2.90 -10.28
CA ALA A 74 1.18 2.95 -8.85
C ALA A 74 -0.03 3.84 -8.52
N VAL A 75 -0.17 4.96 -9.23
CA VAL A 75 -1.32 5.85 -9.06
C VAL A 75 -2.62 5.18 -9.53
N ALA A 76 -2.58 4.39 -10.61
CA ALA A 76 -3.74 3.64 -11.07
C ALA A 76 -4.18 2.60 -10.04
N ALA A 77 -3.24 1.82 -9.49
CA ALA A 77 -3.54 0.81 -8.47
C ALA A 77 -4.18 1.42 -7.21
N PHE A 78 -3.67 2.57 -6.74
CA PHE A 78 -4.30 3.31 -5.63
C PHE A 78 -5.69 3.85 -6.00
N CYS A 79 -5.86 4.37 -7.23
CA CYS A 79 -7.17 4.81 -7.71
C CYS A 79 -8.18 3.66 -7.74
N ASP A 80 -7.78 2.50 -8.22
CA ASP A 80 -8.65 1.33 -8.30
C ASP A 80 -9.03 0.82 -6.91
N ALA A 81 -8.08 0.83 -5.96
CA ALA A 81 -8.31 0.41 -4.59
C ALA A 81 -9.26 1.34 -3.81
N LEU A 82 -9.17 2.65 -4.03
CA LEU A 82 -9.72 3.66 -3.10
C LEU A 82 -10.87 4.50 -3.67
N SER A 83 -11.09 4.48 -4.99
CA SER A 83 -12.10 5.35 -5.60
C SER A 83 -13.52 4.94 -5.24
N ASN A 84 -13.79 3.64 -5.21
CA ASN A 84 -15.10 3.06 -4.93
C ASN A 84 -15.03 2.08 -3.75
N ASN A 85 -16.16 1.79 -3.14
CA ASN A 85 -16.26 0.80 -2.07
C ASN A 85 -15.79 -0.57 -2.58
N MET A 86 -15.04 -1.28 -1.74
CA MET A 86 -14.42 -2.56 -2.09
C MET A 86 -15.44 -3.66 -2.40
N VAL A 87 -16.57 -3.68 -1.68
CA VAL A 87 -17.68 -4.65 -1.81
C VAL A 87 -18.67 -4.19 -2.89
N PHE A 88 -19.08 -2.93 -2.84
CA PHE A 88 -20.07 -2.32 -3.72
C PHE A 88 -19.42 -1.29 -4.65
N SER A 89 -18.78 -1.75 -5.73
CA SER A 89 -17.99 -0.91 -6.63
C SER A 89 -18.75 0.21 -7.34
N SER A 90 -20.09 0.19 -7.36
CA SER A 90 -20.92 1.30 -7.82
C SER A 90 -21.04 2.46 -6.82
N THR A 91 -20.66 2.23 -5.56
CA THR A 91 -20.71 3.20 -4.48
C THR A 91 -19.36 3.89 -4.36
N LYS A 92 -19.35 5.22 -4.48
CA LYS A 92 -18.14 6.02 -4.32
C LYS A 92 -17.61 5.92 -2.88
N TRP A 93 -16.30 5.73 -2.73
CA TRP A 93 -15.58 5.85 -1.46
C TRP A 93 -14.85 7.20 -1.41
N LEU A 94 -13.56 7.26 -1.74
CA LEU A 94 -12.83 8.52 -1.84
C LEU A 94 -13.08 9.24 -3.17
N GLY A 95 -13.29 8.48 -4.23
CA GLY A 95 -13.21 8.92 -5.62
C GLY A 95 -11.78 9.17 -6.09
N GLU A 96 -11.60 9.19 -7.41
CA GLU A 96 -10.30 9.20 -8.07
C GLU A 96 -9.37 10.32 -7.60
N GLY A 97 -9.88 11.56 -7.48
CA GLY A 97 -9.04 12.70 -7.07
C GLY A 97 -8.45 12.56 -5.67
N LYS A 98 -9.24 12.08 -4.70
CA LYS A 98 -8.72 11.84 -3.34
C LYS A 98 -7.87 10.59 -3.27
N ALA A 99 -8.18 9.54 -4.04
CA ALA A 99 -7.34 8.36 -4.15
C ALA A 99 -5.94 8.70 -4.69
N ALA A 100 -5.85 9.52 -5.75
CA ALA A 100 -4.59 10.00 -6.29
C ALA A 100 -3.81 10.88 -5.29
N GLN A 101 -4.51 11.69 -4.48
CA GLN A 101 -3.87 12.46 -3.41
C GLN A 101 -3.33 11.53 -2.31
N CYS A 102 -4.10 10.51 -1.91
CA CYS A 102 -3.66 9.50 -0.94
C CYS A 102 -2.39 8.79 -1.41
N TYR A 103 -2.33 8.40 -2.69
CA TYR A 103 -1.12 7.90 -3.32
C TYR A 103 0.04 8.89 -3.20
N SER A 104 -0.17 10.15 -3.60
CA SER A 104 0.86 11.21 -3.56
C SER A 104 1.45 11.40 -2.16
N ASP A 105 0.60 11.39 -1.13
CA ASP A 105 1.02 11.58 0.26
C ASP A 105 1.75 10.33 0.80
N PHE A 106 1.28 9.13 0.44
CA PHE A 106 1.94 7.87 0.78
C PHE A 106 3.32 7.79 0.14
N VAL A 107 3.40 7.95 -1.18
CA VAL A 107 4.62 7.82 -1.98
C VAL A 107 5.62 8.95 -1.65
N GLY A 108 5.13 10.14 -1.28
CA GLY A 108 5.93 11.29 -0.83
C GLY A 108 6.54 11.14 0.57
N SER A 109 6.12 10.09 1.30
CA SER A 109 6.74 9.72 2.57
C SER A 109 8.10 9.07 2.40
N PHE A 110 8.40 8.49 1.24
CA PHE A 110 9.66 7.79 0.92
C PHE A 110 10.62 8.66 0.09
N LYS A 111 11.90 8.29 0.06
CA LYS A 111 12.90 8.96 -0.80
C LYS A 111 12.66 8.66 -2.27
N HIS A 112 12.40 9.69 -3.06
CA HIS A 112 12.03 9.58 -4.48
C HIS A 112 12.96 8.67 -5.31
N TYR A 113 14.29 8.80 -5.18
CA TYR A 113 15.24 8.05 -6.01
C TYR A 113 15.49 6.60 -5.59
N ASN A 114 14.89 6.13 -4.50
CA ASN A 114 15.12 4.79 -4.00
C ASN A 114 13.91 4.24 -3.25
N ARG A 115 12.72 4.56 -3.74
CA ARG A 115 11.49 3.99 -3.21
C ARG A 115 11.08 2.81 -4.08
N THR A 116 10.45 1.84 -3.44
CA THR A 116 9.78 0.72 -4.09
C THR A 116 8.37 0.68 -3.55
N ILE A 117 7.40 0.45 -4.44
CA ILE A 117 6.02 0.15 -4.06
C ILE A 117 5.66 -1.22 -4.60
N LEU A 118 5.16 -2.06 -3.70
CA LEU A 118 4.63 -3.38 -4.01
C LEU A 118 3.14 -3.43 -3.70
N THR A 119 2.41 -4.26 -4.44
CA THR A 119 1.03 -4.61 -4.11
C THR A 119 0.79 -6.10 -4.24
N ASN A 120 -0.20 -6.61 -3.51
CA ASN A 120 -0.60 -8.01 -3.59
C ASN A 120 -1.55 -8.29 -4.78
N ARG A 121 -1.84 -7.27 -5.58
CA ARG A 121 -2.73 -7.32 -6.75
C ARG A 121 -1.93 -7.43 -8.04
N LEU A 122 -2.41 -8.29 -8.93
CA LEU A 122 -1.89 -8.50 -10.27
C LEU A 122 -2.96 -8.08 -11.27
N GLU A 123 -2.58 -7.83 -12.51
CA GLU A 123 -3.50 -7.42 -13.59
C GLU A 123 -4.75 -8.32 -13.69
N TRP A 124 -4.63 -9.61 -13.34
CA TRP A 124 -5.70 -10.61 -13.45
C TRP A 124 -6.06 -11.33 -12.15
N GLY A 125 -5.67 -10.79 -10.98
CA GLY A 125 -5.96 -11.45 -9.70
C GLY A 125 -5.40 -10.76 -8.47
N TRP A 126 -5.43 -11.45 -7.33
CA TRP A 126 -4.75 -11.01 -6.11
C TRP A 126 -4.25 -12.22 -5.33
N ASN A 127 -3.20 -12.00 -4.54
CA ASN A 127 -2.65 -13.00 -3.64
C ASN A 127 -2.95 -12.54 -2.21
N PRO A 128 -3.90 -13.17 -1.52
CA PRO A 128 -4.31 -12.71 -0.20
C PRO A 128 -3.18 -12.87 0.82
N ILE A 129 -2.95 -11.83 1.61
CA ILE A 129 -2.04 -11.83 2.77
C ILE A 129 -2.81 -11.94 4.09
N SER A 130 -4.10 -11.60 4.11
CA SER A 130 -4.98 -11.74 5.27
C SER A 130 -6.06 -12.81 5.07
N GLN A 131 -6.98 -12.92 6.01
CA GLN A 131 -8.16 -13.79 5.93
C GLN A 131 -9.41 -13.07 5.43
N ALA A 132 -9.33 -11.78 5.11
CA ALA A 132 -10.47 -10.99 4.67
C ALA A 132 -10.96 -11.43 3.29
N THR A 133 -12.26 -11.28 3.05
CA THR A 133 -12.89 -11.62 1.76
C THR A 133 -12.34 -10.75 0.63
N LEU A 134 -12.12 -9.46 0.90
CA LEU A 134 -11.56 -8.51 -0.04
C LEU A 134 -10.42 -7.74 0.62
N GLU A 135 -9.32 -7.60 -0.10
CA GLU A 135 -8.19 -6.81 0.38
C GLU A 135 -7.42 -6.08 -0.72
N TRP A 136 -6.76 -5.00 -0.29
CA TRP A 136 -5.71 -4.30 -1.02
C TRP A 136 -4.55 -4.06 -0.07
N ALA A 137 -3.37 -4.57 -0.42
CA ALA A 137 -2.14 -4.31 0.29
C ALA A 137 -1.20 -3.47 -0.57
N PHE A 138 -0.63 -2.43 0.03
CA PHE A 138 0.45 -1.63 -0.53
C PHE A 138 1.61 -1.62 0.45
N ILE A 139 2.78 -2.01 -0.02
CA ILE A 139 4.03 -1.92 0.74
C ILE A 139 4.91 -0.88 0.07
N GLY A 140 5.25 0.17 0.80
CA GLY A 140 6.21 1.18 0.38
C GLY A 140 7.48 1.07 1.21
N PHE A 141 8.66 1.15 0.58
CA PHE A 141 9.92 1.26 1.32
C PHE A 141 10.98 2.04 0.58
N ASP A 142 11.93 2.56 1.35
CA ASP A 142 13.23 3.05 0.88
C ASP A 142 14.35 2.44 1.74
N ASP A 143 15.60 2.91 1.62
CA ASP A 143 16.74 2.40 2.42
C ASP A 143 16.55 2.48 3.94
N ARG A 144 15.68 3.37 4.43
CA ARG A 144 15.59 3.70 5.86
C ARG A 144 14.34 3.17 6.52
N LYS A 145 13.25 3.01 5.78
CA LYS A 145 11.95 2.68 6.36
C LYS A 145 11.07 1.92 5.39
N ILE A 146 10.08 1.26 5.96
CA ILE A 146 9.06 0.48 5.27
C ILE A 146 7.71 0.75 5.92
N ALA A 147 6.65 0.73 5.13
CA ALA A 147 5.29 0.71 5.62
C ALA A 147 4.40 -0.25 4.82
N LEU A 148 3.44 -0.85 5.53
CA LEU A 148 2.30 -1.57 4.97
C LEU A 148 1.05 -0.70 5.16
N LEU A 149 0.29 -0.52 4.08
CA LEU A 149 -1.11 -0.11 4.11
C LEU A 149 -1.94 -1.30 3.61
N LEU A 150 -2.65 -1.96 4.54
CA LEU A 150 -3.59 -3.03 4.24
C LEU A 150 -5.02 -2.52 4.49
N LEU A 151 -5.84 -2.64 3.46
CA LEU A 151 -7.26 -2.31 3.45
C LEU A 151 -8.03 -3.62 3.31
N THR A 152 -8.98 -3.87 4.20
CA THR A 152 -9.80 -5.09 4.19
C THR A 152 -11.28 -4.78 4.26
N ALA A 153 -12.09 -5.61 3.62
CA ALA A 153 -13.53 -5.58 3.73
C ALA A 153 -14.10 -7.01 3.65
N GLU A 154 -15.25 -7.20 4.29
CA GLU A 154 -16.05 -8.43 4.20
C GLU A 154 -17.27 -8.20 3.31
N ASP A 155 -17.73 -9.25 2.62
CA ASP A 155 -18.94 -9.25 1.78
C ASP A 155 -20.24 -9.25 2.61
#